data_AF-A0A8T1V126-F1
#
_entry.id   AF-A0A8T1V126-F1
#
_cell.length_a   1.000
_cell.length_b   1.000
_cell.length_c   1.000
_cell.angle_alpha   90.00
_cell.angle_beta   90.00
_cell.angle_gamma   90.00
#
_symmetry.space_group_name_H-M   'P 1'
#
loop_
_entity.id
_entity.type
_entity.pdbx_description
1 polymer ?
#
loop_
_entity_poly.entity_id
_entity_poly.type
_entity_poly.pdbx_seq_one_letter_code
_entity_poly.pdbx_strand_id
1 'polypeptide(L)'
;MSRRVAEATEARQLADDFPNGKCVSQWVANRPRISIRHAQRLVVKRASASTPDAVMDYNNNLKSVLDKSDLLDKPERLWNCDETGVCPQGRGRERVICPKGLRANVQRSDDRENVGITACVSASGFTSSWASTRNGIGWRKQRRALVVP
;
A
#
# COMPACT_ATOMS: atom_id res chain seq x y z
N MET A 1 -23.07 19.65 15.68
CA MET A 1 -21.88 18.99 16.27
C MET A 1 -20.64 19.76 15.82
N SER A 2 -19.97 20.44 16.75
CA SER A 2 -18.80 21.27 16.48
C SER A 2 -17.53 20.40 16.38
N ARG A 3 -16.82 20.45 15.25
CA ARG A 3 -15.52 19.79 15.08
C ARG A 3 -14.44 20.69 15.68
N ARG A 4 -13.81 20.25 16.78
CA ARG A 4 -12.59 20.88 17.30
C ARG A 4 -11.39 20.29 16.55
N VAL A 5 -10.59 21.16 15.93
CA VAL A 5 -9.29 20.81 15.36
C VAL A 5 -8.34 20.58 16.53
N ALA A 6 -7.60 19.47 16.52
CA ALA A 6 -6.51 19.27 17.48
C ALA A 6 -5.47 20.38 17.25
N GLU A 7 -5.27 21.23 18.26
CA GLU A 7 -4.22 22.24 18.28
C GLU A 7 -2.88 21.61 17.90
N ALA A 8 -2.21 22.22 16.92
CA ALA A 8 -0.84 21.88 16.61
C ALA A 8 0.03 22.22 17.82
N THR A 9 0.43 21.17 18.53
CA THR A 9 1.50 21.05 19.52
C THR A 9 2.43 22.28 19.53
N GLU A 10 2.40 23.04 20.62
CA GLU A 10 3.38 24.08 20.90
C GLU A 10 4.80 23.53 20.70
N ALA A 11 5.67 24.31 20.05
CA ALA A 11 7.08 23.97 19.88
C ALA A 11 7.80 24.06 21.24
N ARG A 12 7.61 23.04 22.09
CA ARG A 12 8.31 22.92 23.36
C ARG A 12 9.80 22.80 23.08
N GLN A 13 10.59 23.73 23.59
CA GLN A 13 12.04 23.60 23.58
C GLN A 13 12.44 22.30 24.28
N LEU A 14 13.11 21.43 23.54
CA LEU A 14 13.66 20.19 24.08
C LEU A 14 14.96 20.54 24.82
N ALA A 15 15.17 19.92 25.98
CA ALA A 15 16.45 20.02 26.69
C ALA A 15 17.59 19.46 25.82
N ASP A 16 18.81 19.97 25.99
CA ASP A 16 19.98 19.50 25.24
C ASP A 16 20.30 18.01 25.49
N ASP A 17 19.92 17.50 26.67
CA ASP A 17 20.05 16.09 27.04
C ASP A 17 18.99 15.17 26.39
N PHE A 18 18.02 15.75 25.68
CA PHE A 18 16.97 14.96 25.03
C PHE A 18 17.57 14.15 23.87
N PRO A 19 17.22 12.85 23.74
CA PRO A 19 17.75 12.00 22.69
C PRO A 19 17.51 12.59 21.29
N ASN A 20 18.59 13.02 20.64
CA ASN A 20 18.57 13.50 19.27
C ASN A 20 18.88 12.36 18.27
N GLY A 21 18.79 12.65 16.97
CA GLY A 21 19.07 11.66 15.93
C GLY A 21 20.47 11.04 15.99
N LYS A 22 21.48 11.76 16.51
CA LYS A 22 22.84 11.23 16.70
C LYS A 22 22.88 10.22 17.85
N CYS A 23 22.23 10.54 18.98
CA CYS A 23 22.10 9.63 20.12
C CYS A 23 21.47 8.29 19.70
N VAL A 24 20.36 8.34 18.96
CA VAL A 24 19.68 7.14 18.45
C VAL A 24 20.58 6.36 17.47
N SER A 25 21.27 7.04 16.58
CA SER A 25 22.16 6.38 15.60
C SER A 25 23.33 5.67 16.28
N GLN A 26 23.96 6.31 17.27
CA GLN A 26 25.05 5.72 18.06
C GLN A 26 24.55 4.52 18.88
N TRP A 27 23.39 4.65 19.51
CA TRP A 27 22.75 3.58 20.29
C TRP A 27 22.46 2.33 19.44
N VAL A 28 22.05 2.51 18.18
CA VAL A 28 21.86 1.42 17.21
C VAL A 28 23.19 0.84 16.73
N ALA A 29 24.19 1.68 16.42
CA ALA A 29 25.51 1.22 15.99
C ALA A 29 26.19 0.32 17.04
N ASN A 30 26.01 0.65 18.32
CA ASN A 30 26.54 -0.14 19.44
C ASN A 30 25.79 -1.46 19.70
N ARG A 31 24.73 -1.77 18.94
CA ARG A 31 23.91 -2.98 19.11
C ARG A 31 23.85 -3.77 17.80
N PRO A 32 24.73 -4.77 17.60
CA PRO A 32 24.84 -5.47 16.32
C PRO A 32 23.59 -6.28 15.93
N ARG A 33 22.69 -6.55 16.88
CA ARG A 33 21.47 -7.35 16.69
C ARG A 33 20.26 -6.55 16.21
N ILE A 34 20.32 -5.22 16.15
CA ILE A 34 19.19 -4.39 15.74
C ILE A 34 19.53 -3.54 14.51
N SER A 35 18.49 -3.09 13.81
CA SER A 35 18.61 -2.22 12.64
C SER A 35 17.41 -1.28 12.55
N ILE A 36 17.62 -0.09 11.98
CA ILE A 36 16.56 0.86 11.65
C ILE A 36 16.13 0.58 10.20
N ARG A 37 14.84 0.37 9.97
CA ARG A 37 14.28 0.10 8.63
C ARG A 37 12.98 0.87 8.40
N HIS A 38 12.62 1.04 7.14
CA HIS A 38 11.29 1.53 6.79
C HIS A 38 10.23 0.47 7.09
N ALA A 39 9.19 0.88 7.79
CA ALA A 39 8.03 0.07 8.04
C ALA A 39 7.35 -0.36 6.73
N GLN A 40 7.16 -1.67 6.54
CA GLN A 40 6.31 -2.20 5.49
C GLN A 40 4.88 -2.28 6.00
N ARG A 41 3.93 -1.78 5.20
CA ARG A 41 2.51 -1.90 5.52
C ARG A 41 2.06 -3.29 5.09
N LEU A 42 1.83 -4.17 6.06
CA LEU A 42 1.24 -5.48 5.81
C LEU A 42 -0.20 -5.48 6.32
N VAL A 43 -1.14 -5.82 5.45
CA VAL A 43 -2.54 -6.01 5.85
C VAL A 43 -2.65 -7.40 6.45
N VAL A 44 -2.97 -7.49 7.75
CA VAL A 44 -3.05 -8.75 8.51
C VAL A 44 -3.91 -9.80 7.80
N LYS A 45 -5.09 -9.37 7.31
CA LYS A 45 -6.02 -10.24 6.57
C LYS A 45 -5.41 -10.83 5.30
N ARG A 46 -4.57 -10.05 4.57
CA ARG A 46 -3.90 -10.54 3.36
C ARG A 46 -2.84 -11.58 3.73
N ALA A 47 -2.07 -11.34 4.80
CA ALA A 47 -1.06 -12.29 5.27
C ALA A 47 -1.69 -13.61 5.74
N SER A 48 -2.79 -13.54 6.50
CA SER A 48 -3.50 -14.74 6.98
C SER A 48 -4.21 -15.51 5.87
N ALA A 49 -4.66 -14.84 4.81
CA ALA A 49 -5.35 -15.47 3.69
C ALA A 49 -4.41 -16.09 2.64
N SER A 50 -3.11 -15.76 2.65
CA SER A 50 -2.12 -16.33 1.72
C SER A 50 -1.58 -17.67 2.21
N THR A 51 -2.45 -18.65 2.41
CA THR A 51 -2.06 -20.04 2.69
C THR A 51 -1.59 -20.73 1.40
N PRO A 52 -0.69 -21.73 1.47
CA PRO A 52 -0.25 -22.48 0.29
C PRO A 52 -1.41 -23.03 -0.53
N ASP A 53 -2.42 -23.60 0.14
CA ASP A 53 -3.60 -24.17 -0.49
C ASP A 53 -4.39 -23.10 -1.24
N ALA A 54 -4.67 -21.95 -0.62
CA ALA A 54 -5.40 -20.85 -1.26
C ALA A 54 -4.66 -20.30 -2.50
N VAL A 55 -3.33 -20.26 -2.46
CA VAL A 55 -2.50 -19.82 -3.59
C VAL A 55 -2.52 -20.87 -4.71
N MET A 56 -2.40 -22.15 -4.39
CA MET A 56 -2.43 -23.23 -5.37
C MET A 56 -3.82 -23.33 -6.02
N ASP A 57 -4.88 -23.29 -5.22
CA ASP A 57 -6.26 -23.32 -5.70
C ASP A 57 -6.57 -22.16 -6.63
N TYR A 58 -6.14 -20.94 -6.28
CA TYR A 58 -6.28 -19.77 -7.14
C TYR A 58 -5.60 -19.99 -8.51
N ASN A 59 -4.35 -20.45 -8.52
CA ASN A 59 -3.61 -20.66 -9.76
C ASN A 59 -4.19 -21.78 -10.62
N ASN A 60 -4.62 -22.88 -9.99
CA ASN A 60 -5.26 -24.00 -10.69
C ASN A 60 -6.59 -23.58 -11.32
N ASN A 61 -7.41 -22.81 -10.59
CA ASN A 61 -8.67 -22.28 -11.09
C ASN A 61 -8.43 -21.29 -12.24
N LEU A 62 -7.46 -20.38 -12.09
CA LEU A 62 -7.11 -19.43 -13.14
C LEU A 62 -6.66 -20.17 -14.41
N LYS A 63 -5.75 -21.13 -14.29
CA LYS A 63 -5.29 -21.95 -15.43
C LYS A 63 -6.45 -22.66 -16.10
N SER A 64 -7.35 -23.29 -15.34
CA SER A 64 -8.52 -23.96 -15.91
C SER A 64 -9.43 -23.01 -16.70
N VAL A 65 -9.62 -21.77 -16.22
CA VAL A 65 -10.41 -20.76 -16.93
C VAL A 65 -9.71 -20.28 -18.21
N LEU A 66 -8.39 -20.07 -18.16
CA LEU A 66 -7.59 -19.69 -19.32
C LEU A 66 -7.59 -20.77 -20.40
N ASP A 67 -7.44 -22.04 -20.00
CA ASP A 67 -7.47 -23.20 -20.89
C ASP A 67 -8.84 -23.32 -21.58
N LYS A 68 -9.94 -23.22 -20.81
CA LYS A 68 -11.32 -23.28 -21.34
C LYS A 68 -11.64 -22.14 -22.30
N SER A 69 -11.01 -20.98 -22.10
CA SER A 69 -11.28 -19.78 -22.89
C SER A 69 -10.31 -19.61 -24.07
N ASP A 70 -9.38 -20.55 -24.26
CA ASP A 70 -8.34 -20.50 -25.30
C ASP A 70 -7.54 -19.17 -25.25
N LEU A 71 -7.13 -18.79 -24.03
CA LEU A 71 -6.44 -17.53 -23.73
C LEU A 71 -4.99 -17.69 -23.28
N LEU A 72 -4.48 -18.92 -23.11
CA LEU A 72 -3.12 -19.17 -22.64
C LEU A 72 -2.05 -18.47 -23.49
N ASP A 73 -2.21 -18.52 -24.82
CA ASP A 73 -1.24 -17.99 -25.79
C ASP A 73 -1.63 -16.60 -26.33
N LYS A 74 -2.63 -15.94 -25.72
CA LYS A 74 -3.21 -14.67 -26.21
C LYS A 74 -3.15 -13.56 -25.15
N PRO A 75 -1.95 -13.09 -24.78
CA PRO A 75 -1.78 -12.09 -23.73
C PRO A 75 -2.48 -10.76 -24.03
N GLU A 76 -2.69 -10.42 -25.30
CA GLU A 76 -3.41 -9.22 -25.74
C GLU A 76 -4.88 -9.19 -25.30
N ARG A 77 -5.45 -10.36 -25.00
CA ARG A 77 -6.84 -10.49 -24.52
C ARG A 77 -6.96 -10.55 -23.01
N LEU A 78 -5.83 -10.63 -22.30
CA LEU A 78 -5.79 -10.64 -20.85
C LEU A 78 -5.62 -9.23 -20.32
N TRP A 79 -6.54 -8.82 -19.46
CA TRP A 79 -6.53 -7.52 -18.80
C TRP A 79 -6.52 -7.72 -17.30
N ASN A 80 -5.48 -7.23 -16.64
CA ASN A 80 -5.43 -7.13 -15.21
C ASN A 80 -6.07 -5.81 -14.78
N CYS A 81 -7.11 -5.86 -13.96
CA CYS A 81 -7.74 -4.68 -13.38
C CYS A 81 -7.56 -4.73 -11.86
N ASP A 82 -6.93 -3.70 -11.30
CA ASP A 82 -6.71 -3.61 -9.86
C ASP A 82 -7.09 -2.21 -9.33
N GLU A 83 -7.59 -2.18 -8.11
CA GLU A 83 -7.93 -0.95 -7.40
C GLU A 83 -6.84 -0.63 -6.38
N THR A 84 -6.20 0.52 -6.53
CA THR A 84 -5.25 1.05 -5.57
C THR A 84 -5.85 2.22 -4.81
N GLY A 85 -6.02 2.04 -3.50
CA GLY A 85 -6.37 3.12 -2.58
C GLY A 85 -5.16 4.02 -2.28
N VAL A 86 -5.27 5.31 -2.56
CA VAL A 86 -4.30 6.33 -2.17
C VAL A 86 -4.87 7.12 -1.00
N CYS A 87 -4.12 7.17 0.10
CA CYS A 87 -4.47 8.00 1.25
C CYS A 87 -3.70 9.34 1.18
N PRO A 88 -4.37 10.49 1.36
CA PRO A 88 -3.72 11.80 1.32
C PRO A 88 -2.72 12.06 2.47
N GLN A 89 -2.76 11.27 3.55
CA GLN A 89 -1.85 11.38 4.70
C GLN A 89 -0.40 10.93 4.45
N GLY A 90 -0.01 10.76 3.18
CA GLY A 90 1.35 10.40 2.78
C GLY A 90 1.71 8.94 3.09
N ARG A 91 2.72 8.43 2.39
CA ARG A 91 3.38 7.18 2.78
C ARG A 91 4.16 7.48 4.05
N GLY A 92 3.61 7.13 5.21
CA GLY A 92 4.32 7.22 6.48
C GLY A 92 5.65 6.49 6.38
N ARG A 93 6.73 7.25 6.12
CA ARG A 93 8.13 6.79 6.08
C ARG A 93 8.65 6.56 7.49
N GLU A 94 7.81 6.03 8.38
CA GLU A 94 8.22 5.76 9.74
C GLU A 94 9.34 4.73 9.71
N ARG A 95 10.42 5.11 10.39
CA ARG A 95 11.56 4.24 10.61
C ARG A 95 11.34 3.55 11.93
N VAL A 96 11.40 2.22 11.90
CA VAL A 96 11.21 1.38 13.07
C VAL A 96 12.49 0.62 13.39
N ILE A 97 12.71 0.38 14.67
CA ILE A 97 13.81 -0.45 15.16
C ILE A 97 13.34 -1.91 15.12
N CYS A 98 14.12 -2.78 14.48
CA CYS A 98 13.80 -4.19 14.33
C CYS A 98 15.06 -5.05 14.48
N PRO A 99 14.94 -6.35 14.85
CA PRO A 99 16.07 -7.25 14.83
C PRO A 99 16.68 -7.35 13.43
N LYS A 100 18.01 -7.42 13.36
CA LYS A 100 18.75 -7.47 12.10
C LYS A 100 18.37 -8.74 11.34
N GLY A 101 17.91 -8.58 10.09
CA GLY A 101 17.50 -9.69 9.22
C GLY A 101 16.00 -9.99 9.22
N LEU A 102 15.20 -9.39 10.12
CA LEU A 102 13.76 -9.55 10.12
C LEU A 102 13.04 -8.42 9.38
N ARG A 103 11.85 -8.72 8.85
CA ARG A 103 10.96 -7.72 8.23
C ARG A 103 10.30 -6.89 9.32
N ALA A 104 10.16 -5.59 9.07
CA ALA A 104 9.55 -4.66 10.00
C ALA A 104 8.15 -4.26 9.49
N ASN A 105 7.15 -5.04 9.88
CA ASN A 105 5.76 -4.77 9.54
C ASN A 105 5.13 -3.85 10.59
N VAL A 106 4.45 -2.79 10.16
CA VAL A 106 3.71 -1.90 11.07
C VAL A 106 2.23 -1.98 10.76
N GLN A 107 1.44 -2.32 11.77
CA GLN A 107 -0.01 -2.29 11.72
C GLN A 107 -0.49 -0.83 11.89
N ARG A 108 -1.46 -0.43 11.07
CA ARG A 108 -2.11 0.88 11.16
C ARG A 108 -3.62 0.69 11.26
N SER A 109 -4.31 1.64 11.89
CA SER A 109 -5.78 1.68 11.92
C SER A 109 -6.37 1.82 10.51
N ASP A 110 -7.60 1.29 10.39
CA ASP A 110 -8.38 1.20 9.14
C ASP A 110 -9.19 2.49 8.85
N ASP A 111 -9.16 3.45 9.79
CA ASP A 111 -10.02 4.63 9.75
C ASP A 111 -9.44 5.72 8.84
N ARG A 112 -9.68 5.64 7.52
CA ARG A 112 -9.26 6.68 6.57
C ARG A 112 -10.25 6.90 5.42
N GLU A 113 -10.44 8.16 5.04
CA GLU A 113 -10.94 8.53 3.71
C GLU A 113 -9.84 8.24 2.68
N ASN A 114 -10.14 7.38 1.71
CA ASN A 114 -9.24 6.94 0.65
C ASN A 114 -9.78 7.34 -0.73
N VAL A 115 -8.87 7.71 -1.64
CA VAL A 115 -9.20 7.84 -3.06
C VAL A 115 -8.83 6.53 -3.75
N GLY A 116 -9.81 5.84 -4.33
CA GLY A 116 -9.60 4.64 -5.13
C GLY A 116 -9.20 5.01 -6.56
N ILE A 117 -8.09 4.47 -7.04
CA ILE A 117 -7.69 4.55 -8.44
C ILE A 117 -7.84 3.15 -9.03
N THR A 118 -8.59 3.02 -10.13
CA THR A 118 -8.75 1.75 -10.83
C THR A 118 -7.98 1.81 -12.14
N ALA A 119 -6.98 0.95 -12.28
CA ALA A 119 -6.21 0.84 -13.50
C ALA A 119 -6.43 -0.54 -14.11
N CYS A 120 -6.57 -0.58 -15.43
CA CYS A 120 -6.61 -1.82 -16.20
C CYS A 120 -5.41 -1.85 -17.15
N VAL A 121 -4.64 -2.93 -17.09
CA VAL A 121 -3.42 -3.12 -17.87
C VAL A 121 -3.51 -4.45 -18.61
N SER A 122 -3.33 -4.44 -19.92
CA SER A 122 -3.25 -5.66 -20.72
C SER A 122 -1.91 -6.36 -20.50
N ALA A 123 -1.88 -7.69 -20.59
CA ALA A 123 -0.64 -8.46 -20.52
C ALA A 123 0.30 -8.18 -21.70
N SER A 124 -0.19 -7.55 -22.79
CA SER A 124 0.64 -7.02 -23.88
C SER A 124 1.32 -5.68 -23.56
N GLY A 125 1.04 -5.07 -22.40
CA GLY A 125 1.63 -3.81 -21.94
C GLY A 125 0.79 -2.55 -22.19
N PHE A 126 -0.42 -2.68 -22.76
CA PHE A 126 -1.32 -1.54 -22.95
C PHE A 126 -2.01 -1.14 -21.65
N THR A 127 -1.99 0.14 -21.27
CA THR A 127 -2.59 0.63 -20.01
C THR A 127 -3.76 1.57 -20.26
N SER A 128 -4.90 1.32 -19.61
CA SER A 128 -6.01 2.28 -19.51
C SER A 128 -6.27 2.58 -18.03
N SER A 129 -6.13 3.84 -17.62
CA SER A 129 -6.31 4.26 -16.23
C SER A 129 -7.60 5.06 -16.06
N TRP A 130 -8.41 4.73 -15.06
CA TRP A 130 -9.62 5.45 -14.66
C TRP A 130 -9.48 5.94 -13.20
N ALA A 131 -9.72 7.22 -12.95
CA ALA A 131 -9.74 7.77 -11.61
C ALA A 131 -11.18 8.06 -11.17
N SER A 132 -11.60 7.54 -10.01
CA SER A 132 -12.90 7.85 -9.41
C SER A 132 -12.72 8.29 -7.96
N THR A 133 -13.29 9.43 -7.60
CA THR A 133 -13.24 9.94 -6.22
C THR A 133 -14.56 9.63 -5.52
N ARG A 134 -14.51 8.99 -4.34
CA ARG A 134 -15.68 8.73 -3.50
C ARG A 134 -15.76 9.80 -2.42
N ASN A 135 -16.53 10.86 -2.68
CA ASN A 135 -16.97 11.78 -1.63
C ASN A 135 -18.38 11.37 -1.21
N GLY A 136 -18.63 11.34 0.10
CA GLY A 136 -19.87 10.87 0.73
C GLY A 136 -21.11 11.05 -0.15
N ILE A 137 -21.72 9.92 -0.53
CA ILE A 137 -23.02 9.77 -1.20
C ILE A 137 -23.01 9.87 -2.75
N GLY A 138 -21.88 10.06 -3.45
CA GLY A 138 -21.92 10.04 -4.93
C GLY A 138 -20.63 9.65 -5.66
N TRP A 139 -20.78 8.89 -6.74
CA TRP A 139 -19.72 8.64 -7.72
C TRP A 139 -19.61 9.83 -8.69
N ARG A 140 -18.51 10.58 -8.65
CA ARG A 140 -18.17 11.52 -9.74
C ARG A 140 -17.22 10.84 -10.72
N LYS A 141 -17.69 10.62 -11.95
CA LYS A 141 -16.88 10.13 -13.07
C LYS A 141 -16.10 11.30 -13.68
N GLN A 142 -14.78 11.29 -13.61
CA GLN A 142 -13.95 12.13 -14.48
C GLN A 142 -13.31 11.25 -15.54
N ARG A 143 -13.74 11.41 -16.80
CA ARG A 143 -13.11 10.73 -17.94
C ARG A 143 -11.84 11.50 -18.32
N ARG A 144 -10.69 10.86 -18.22
CA ARG A 144 -9.56 11.14 -19.11
C ARG A 144 -9.30 9.87 -19.90
N ALA A 145 -9.96 9.75 -21.04
CA ALA A 145 -9.53 8.81 -22.06
C ALA A 145 -8.28 9.41 -22.70
N LEU A 146 -7.11 8.83 -22.45
CA LEU A 146 -5.99 8.97 -23.37
C LEU A 146 -6.34 8.07 -24.55
N VAL A 147 -7.08 8.63 -25.50
CA VAL A 147 -7.19 8.11 -26.87
C VAL A 147 -6.06 8.76 -27.65
N VAL A 148 -5.05 7.99 -28.07
CA VAL A 148 -4.22 8.32 -29.24
C VAL A 148 -3.50 7.05 -29.70
N PRO A 149 -3.24 6.91 -31.01
CA PRO A 149 -4.11 6.46 -32.10
C PRO A 149 -4.20 4.93 -32.24
#